data_AF-A0A8J3YVM6-F1
#
_entry.id   AF-A0A8J3YVM6-F1
#
_cell.length_a   1.000
_cell.length_b   1.000
_cell.length_c   1.000
_cell.angle_alpha   90.00
_cell.angle_beta   90.00
_cell.angle_gamma   90.00
#
_symmetry.space_group_name_H-M   'P 1'
#
loop_
_entity.id
_entity.type
_entity.pdbx_description
1 polymer ?
#
loop_
_entity_poly.entity_id
_entity_poly.type
_entity_poly.pdbx_seq_one_letter_code
_entity_poly.pdbx_strand_id
1 'polypeptide(L)'
;MLKGFKDFIMRGNVVELAVGVVIGAAFNGLVTQLTKSFLEPLIKLLSGGKTVSGTFKVREVIFDWGAFINAVFAFILTAAALYFLIVLPMNKIAERRARGEEPEPKAPADDVRLLQEIRDILLAQSHNPGPQDRRY
;
A
#
# COMPACT_ATOMS: atom_id res chain seq x y z
N MET A 1 0.92 27.81 19.66
CA MET A 1 1.61 26.56 19.28
C MET A 1 0.66 25.36 19.25
N LEU A 2 0.04 24.95 20.36
CA LEU A 2 -0.88 23.79 20.38
C LEU A 2 -2.07 23.88 19.40
N LYS A 3 -2.66 25.06 19.22
CA LYS A 3 -3.76 25.27 18.27
C LYS A 3 -3.33 25.07 16.80
N GLY A 4 -2.16 25.63 16.43
CA GLY A 4 -1.59 25.44 15.10
C GLY A 4 -1.10 24.01 14.81
N PHE A 5 -0.66 23.28 15.85
CA PHE A 5 -0.34 21.86 15.75
C PHE A 5 -1.60 21.00 15.54
N LYS A 6 -2.68 21.28 16.29
CA LYS A 6 -3.99 20.66 16.07
C LYS A 6 -4.51 20.94 14.66
N ASP A 7 -4.44 22.17 14.18
CA ASP A 7 -4.88 22.54 12.82
C ASP A 7 -4.00 21.92 11.72
N PHE A 8 -2.74 21.59 12.03
CA PHE A 8 -1.85 20.86 11.14
C PHE A 8 -2.21 19.37 11.05
N ILE A 9 -2.42 18.71 12.19
CA ILE A 9 -2.83 17.29 12.25
C ILE A 9 -4.26 17.11 11.70
N MET A 10 -5.16 18.07 11.93
CA MET A 10 -6.53 18.02 11.41
C MET A 10 -6.61 18.04 9.87
N ARG A 11 -5.50 18.29 9.16
CA ARG A 11 -5.45 18.08 7.71
C ARG A 11 -5.45 16.57 7.44
N GLY A 12 -6.55 16.04 6.93
CA GLY A 12 -6.76 14.60 6.71
C GLY A 12 -5.59 13.89 6.02
N ASN A 13 -4.97 14.52 5.01
CA ASN A 13 -3.80 13.99 4.31
C ASN A 13 -2.59 13.68 5.21
N VAL A 14 -2.40 14.42 6.32
CA VAL A 14 -1.26 14.20 7.24
C VAL A 14 -1.52 13.02 8.16
N VAL A 15 -2.75 12.86 8.65
CA VAL A 15 -3.13 11.76 9.54
C VAL A 15 -3.10 10.43 8.79
N GLU A 16 -3.66 10.38 7.57
CA GLU A 16 -3.63 9.17 6.75
C GLU A 16 -2.20 8.73 6.43
N LEU A 17 -1.34 9.67 6.06
CA LEU A 17 0.08 9.40 5.79
C LEU A 17 0.81 8.94 7.06
N ALA A 18 0.58 9.58 8.19
CA ALA A 18 1.20 9.21 9.47
C ALA A 18 0.79 7.79 9.90
N VAL A 19 -0.51 7.46 9.79
CA VAL A 19 -1.04 6.13 10.11
C VAL A 19 -0.40 5.08 9.20
N GLY A 20 -0.32 5.34 7.89
CA GLY A 20 0.33 4.45 6.93
C GLY A 20 1.80 4.15 7.28
N VAL A 21 2.57 5.16 7.64
CA VAL A 21 3.99 5.01 8.03
C VAL A 21 4.14 4.20 9.32
N VAL A 22 3.32 4.47 10.33
CA VAL A 22 3.38 3.77 11.62
C VAL A 22 3.01 2.29 11.47
N ILE A 23 1.94 2.00 10.73
CA ILE A 23 1.52 0.61 10.47
C ILE A 23 2.59 -0.13 9.65
N GLY A 24 3.14 0.53 8.63
CA GLY A 24 4.22 -0.05 7.81
C GLY A 24 5.46 -0.40 8.63
N ALA A 25 5.87 0.49 9.53
CA ALA A 25 7.00 0.24 10.44
C ALA A 25 6.73 -0.92 11.42
N ALA A 26 5.54 -0.95 12.02
CA ALA A 26 5.14 -2.00 12.95
C ALA A 26 5.09 -3.38 12.27
N PHE A 27 4.53 -3.44 11.05
CA PHE A 27 4.46 -4.66 10.26
C PHE A 27 5.85 -5.18 9.87
N ASN A 28 6.74 -4.30 9.38
CA ASN A 28 8.12 -4.68 9.08
C ASN A 28 8.83 -5.23 10.33
N GLY A 29 8.59 -4.63 11.50
CA GLY A 29 9.09 -5.13 12.78
C GLY A 29 8.61 -6.56 13.08
N LEU A 30 7.32 -6.85 12.83
CA LEU A 30 6.75 -8.18 13.02
C LEU A 30 7.39 -9.24 12.11
N VAL A 31 7.55 -8.94 10.81
CA VAL A 31 8.17 -9.89 9.87
C VAL A 31 9.65 -10.09 10.14
N THR A 32 10.35 -9.01 10.50
CA THR A 32 11.76 -9.09 10.93
C THR A 32 11.89 -9.99 12.16
N GLN A 33 11.01 -9.81 13.15
CA GLN A 33 11.02 -10.65 14.35
C GLN A 33 10.69 -12.10 14.03
N LEU A 34 9.72 -12.37 13.15
CA LEU A 34 9.43 -13.74 12.68
C LEU A 34 10.68 -14.38 12.05
N THR A 35 11.39 -13.65 11.20
CA THR A 35 12.61 -14.15 10.55
C THR A 35 13.70 -14.43 11.59
N LYS A 36 13.92 -13.52 12.53
CA LYS A 36 14.90 -13.68 13.62
C LYS A 36 14.56 -14.81 14.57
N SER A 37 13.29 -14.95 14.94
CA SER A 37 12.85 -15.92 15.95
C SER A 37 12.68 -17.33 15.41
N PHE A 38 12.43 -17.50 14.10
CA PHE A 38 12.17 -18.81 13.51
C PHE A 38 13.19 -19.19 12.45
N LEU A 39 13.48 -18.29 11.50
CA LEU A 39 14.35 -18.59 10.38
C LEU A 39 15.82 -18.66 10.79
N GLU A 40 16.32 -17.69 11.55
CA GLU A 40 17.72 -17.72 12.03
C GLU A 40 18.06 -18.99 12.83
N PRO A 41 17.24 -19.45 13.79
CA PRO A 41 17.47 -20.73 14.47
C PRO A 41 17.43 -21.93 13.54
N LEU A 42 16.54 -21.94 12.55
CA LEU A 42 16.45 -23.01 11.56
C LEU A 42 17.72 -23.09 10.71
N ILE A 43 18.20 -21.96 10.21
CA ILE A 43 19.44 -21.92 9.42
C ILE A 43 20.64 -22.29 10.31
N LYS A 44 20.66 -21.83 11.58
CA LYS A 44 21.69 -22.19 12.57
C LYS A 44 21.70 -23.68 12.92
N LEU A 45 20.54 -24.31 12.97
CA LEU A 45 20.41 -25.75 13.21
C LEU A 45 20.93 -26.53 12.01
N LEU A 46 20.55 -26.12 10.79
CA LEU A 46 21.01 -26.74 9.55
C LEU A 46 22.52 -26.55 9.30
N SER A 47 23.11 -25.46 9.80
CA SER A 47 24.56 -25.22 9.75
C SER A 47 25.36 -25.96 10.84
N GLY A 48 24.73 -26.84 11.62
CA GLY A 48 25.40 -27.66 12.64
C GLY A 48 25.73 -26.89 13.93
N GLY A 49 24.92 -25.90 14.30
CA GLY A 49 25.03 -25.19 15.59
C GLY A 49 26.10 -24.08 15.61
N LYS A 50 26.93 -23.99 14.59
CA LYS A 50 27.74 -22.80 14.32
C LYS A 50 26.79 -21.72 13.83
N THR A 51 26.89 -20.51 14.39
CA THR A 51 26.30 -19.30 13.78
C THR A 51 26.54 -19.42 12.29
N VAL A 52 25.54 -19.14 11.47
CA VAL A 52 25.72 -19.06 10.01
C VAL A 52 26.63 -17.85 9.79
N SER A 53 27.90 -18.07 10.02
CA SER A 53 28.97 -17.11 9.96
C SER A 53 29.97 -17.84 9.09
N GLY A 54 29.67 -17.86 7.79
CA GLY A 54 30.73 -17.91 6.82
C GLY A 54 31.53 -16.60 6.91
N THR A 55 32.10 -16.35 8.08
CA THR A 55 32.89 -15.17 8.33
C THR A 55 34.24 -15.45 7.69
N PHE A 56 34.44 -14.90 6.50
CA PHE A 56 35.74 -14.91 5.88
C PHE A 56 36.54 -13.76 6.48
N LYS A 57 37.69 -14.08 7.06
CA LYS A 57 38.63 -13.08 7.59
C LYS A 57 39.69 -12.79 6.54
N VAL A 58 39.74 -11.56 6.04
CA VAL A 58 40.86 -11.05 5.24
C VAL A 58 41.57 -10.00 6.05
N ARG A 59 42.83 -10.27 6.45
CA ARG A 59 43.69 -9.29 7.15
C ARG A 59 42.93 -8.57 8.28
N GLU A 60 42.30 -9.34 9.17
CA GLU A 60 41.50 -8.89 10.32
C GLU A 60 40.12 -8.29 10.03
N VAL A 61 39.73 -8.09 8.76
CA VAL A 61 38.37 -7.67 8.39
C VAL A 61 37.46 -8.89 8.32
N ILE A 62 36.38 -8.89 9.13
CA ILE A 62 35.38 -9.96 9.18
C ILE A 62 34.27 -9.67 8.16
N PHE A 63 34.15 -10.50 7.14
CA PHE A 63 33.04 -10.44 6.18
C PHE A 63 31.95 -11.43 6.57
N ASP A 64 30.82 -10.94 7.10
CA ASP A 64 29.68 -11.77 7.49
C ASP A 64 28.65 -11.88 6.35
N TRP A 65 28.86 -12.82 5.42
CA TRP A 65 27.86 -13.08 4.37
C TRP A 65 26.62 -13.83 4.90
N GLY A 66 26.70 -14.42 6.09
CA GLY A 66 25.55 -15.10 6.69
C GLY A 66 24.48 -14.11 7.12
N ALA A 67 24.90 -13.00 7.74
CA ALA A 67 24.00 -11.88 8.04
C ALA A 67 23.34 -11.31 6.77
N PHE A 68 24.06 -11.25 5.65
CA PHE A 68 23.51 -10.79 4.37
C PHE A 68 22.42 -11.74 3.85
N ILE A 69 22.66 -13.05 3.83
CA ILE A 69 21.67 -14.03 3.37
C ILE A 69 20.41 -13.99 4.26
N ASN A 70 20.59 -13.86 5.58
CA ASN A 70 19.47 -13.70 6.48
C ASN A 70 18.64 -12.44 6.17
N ALA A 71 19.30 -11.31 5.89
CA ALA A 71 18.62 -10.09 5.48
C ALA A 71 17.85 -10.26 4.14
N VAL A 72 18.41 -10.99 3.18
CA VAL A 72 17.73 -11.33 1.92
C VAL A 72 16.48 -12.18 2.18
N PHE A 73 16.56 -13.19 3.06
CA PHE A 73 15.38 -13.98 3.42
C PHE A 73 14.32 -13.14 4.14
N ALA A 74 14.72 -12.30 5.09
CA ALA A 74 13.80 -11.37 5.75
C ALA A 74 13.08 -10.47 4.72
N PHE A 75 13.82 -9.94 3.75
CA PHE A 75 13.25 -9.13 2.68
C PHE A 75 12.24 -9.90 1.82
N ILE A 76 12.59 -11.12 1.39
CA ILE A 76 11.70 -11.97 0.58
C ILE A 76 10.41 -12.31 1.37
N LEU A 77 10.52 -12.65 2.65
CA LEU A 77 9.36 -12.92 3.50
C LEU A 77 8.47 -11.70 3.68
N THR A 78 9.06 -10.52 3.92
CA THR A 78 8.29 -9.26 4.03
C THR A 78 7.57 -8.94 2.71
N ALA A 79 8.27 -9.06 1.58
CA ALA A 79 7.68 -8.84 0.26
C ALA A 79 6.55 -9.85 -0.03
N ALA A 80 6.76 -11.13 0.29
CA ALA A 80 5.74 -12.17 0.13
C ALA A 80 4.51 -11.91 1.02
N ALA A 81 4.72 -11.52 2.27
CA ALA A 81 3.63 -11.21 3.19
C ALA A 81 2.81 -9.99 2.72
N LEU A 82 3.48 -8.91 2.28
CA LEU A 82 2.81 -7.75 1.70
C LEU A 82 2.06 -8.10 0.41
N TYR A 83 2.68 -8.93 -0.45
CA TYR A 83 2.04 -9.38 -1.68
C TYR A 83 0.78 -10.19 -1.40
N PHE A 84 0.84 -11.19 -0.51
CA PHE A 84 -0.31 -12.04 -0.21
C PHE A 84 -1.40 -11.34 0.60
N LEU A 85 -1.06 -10.47 1.56
CA LEU A 85 -2.04 -9.83 2.45
C LEU A 85 -2.62 -8.53 1.90
N ILE A 86 -1.89 -7.81 1.04
CA ILE A 86 -2.32 -6.51 0.54
C ILE A 86 -2.53 -6.56 -0.98
N VAL A 87 -1.51 -6.93 -1.74
CA VAL A 87 -1.56 -6.84 -3.22
C VAL A 87 -2.54 -7.83 -3.81
N LEU A 88 -2.52 -9.09 -3.37
CA LEU A 88 -3.39 -10.14 -3.89
C LEU A 88 -4.88 -9.88 -3.62
N PRO A 89 -5.33 -9.51 -2.40
CA PRO A 89 -6.73 -9.13 -2.19
C PRO A 89 -7.10 -7.84 -2.92
N MET A 90 -6.21 -6.84 -2.97
CA MET A 90 -6.46 -5.63 -3.74
C MET A 90 -6.63 -5.91 -5.24
N ASN A 91 -5.77 -6.73 -5.84
CA ASN A 91 -5.88 -7.16 -7.22
C ASN A 91 -7.17 -7.96 -7.44
N LYS A 92 -7.51 -8.86 -6.51
CA LYS A 92 -8.74 -9.66 -6.58
C LYS A 92 -10.01 -8.78 -6.51
N ILE A 93 -10.03 -7.76 -5.66
CA ILE A 93 -11.14 -6.80 -5.57
C ILE A 93 -11.19 -5.93 -6.84
N ALA A 94 -10.04 -5.43 -7.31
CA ALA A 94 -9.97 -4.63 -8.52
C ALA A 94 -10.47 -5.41 -9.75
N GLU A 95 -10.11 -6.68 -9.87
CA GLU A 95 -10.62 -7.57 -10.92
C GLU A 95 -12.13 -7.83 -10.79
N ARG A 96 -12.67 -7.99 -9.57
CA ARG A 96 -14.12 -8.16 -9.36
C ARG A 96 -14.92 -6.90 -9.72
N ARG A 97 -14.36 -5.72 -9.45
CA ARG A 97 -14.91 -4.44 -9.92
C ARG A 97 -14.84 -4.32 -11.45
N ALA A 98 -13.73 -4.73 -12.06
CA ALA A 98 -13.58 -4.72 -13.51
C ALA A 98 -14.53 -5.71 -14.22
N ARG A 99 -14.89 -6.82 -13.55
CA ARG A 99 -15.86 -7.81 -14.03
C ARG A 99 -17.33 -7.46 -13.74
N GLY A 100 -17.61 -6.35 -13.05
CA GLY A 100 -18.97 -5.87 -12.79
C GLY A 100 -19.78 -6.70 -11.78
N GLU A 101 -19.12 -7.54 -10.98
CA GLU A 101 -19.77 -8.50 -10.05
C GLU A 101 -19.93 -7.96 -8.61
N GLU A 102 -19.41 -6.78 -8.30
CA GLU A 102 -19.63 -6.10 -7.01
C GLU A 102 -20.64 -4.96 -7.20
N PRO A 103 -21.71 -4.88 -6.38
CA PRO A 103 -22.61 -3.74 -6.41
C PRO A 103 -21.77 -2.49 -6.16
N GLU A 104 -21.97 -1.47 -6.99
CA GLU A 104 -21.30 -0.18 -6.87
C GLU A 104 -21.22 0.24 -5.39
N PRO A 105 -20.06 0.74 -4.90
CA PRO A 105 -19.97 1.31 -3.58
C PRO A 105 -21.18 2.21 -3.37
N LYS A 106 -21.95 1.93 -2.30
CA LYS A 106 -23.22 2.60 -2.00
C LYS A 106 -23.08 4.10 -2.22
N ALA A 107 -23.88 4.60 -3.16
CA ALA A 107 -23.98 5.97 -3.65
C ALA A 107 -22.78 6.41 -4.51
N PRO A 108 -23.03 6.92 -5.73
CA PRO A 108 -22.08 7.83 -6.35
C PRO A 108 -21.72 8.88 -5.30
N ALA A 109 -20.42 9.13 -5.08
CA ALA A 109 -20.02 10.32 -4.32
C ALA A 109 -20.83 11.49 -4.87
N ASP A 110 -21.33 12.39 -4.02
CA ASP A 110 -22.24 13.47 -4.45
C ASP A 110 -21.69 14.22 -5.67
N ASP A 111 -20.36 14.31 -5.79
CA ASP A 111 -19.62 14.80 -6.95
C ASP A 111 -19.94 14.03 -8.26
N VAL A 112 -19.93 12.70 -8.25
CA VAL A 112 -20.27 11.88 -9.43
C VAL A 112 -21.73 12.09 -9.82
N ARG A 113 -22.63 12.24 -8.83
CA ARG A 113 -24.04 12.55 -9.07
C ARG A 113 -24.23 13.95 -9.65
N LEU A 114 -23.55 14.93 -9.09
CA LEU A 114 -23.49 16.30 -9.61
C LEU A 114 -22.93 16.32 -11.03
N LEU A 115 -21.89 15.54 -11.31
CA LEU A 115 -21.31 15.43 -12.65
C LEU A 115 -22.26 14.75 -13.65
N GLN A 116 -23.06 13.78 -13.20
CA GLN A 116 -24.13 13.20 -14.02
C GLN A 116 -25.23 14.23 -14.29
N GLU A 117 -25.70 14.93 -13.27
CA GLU A 117 -26.70 16.00 -13.40
C GLU A 117 -26.20 17.12 -14.34
N ILE A 118 -24.95 17.56 -14.20
CA ILE A 118 -24.31 18.55 -15.08
C ILE A 118 -24.22 18.00 -16.52
N ARG A 119 -23.79 16.75 -16.71
CA ARG A 119 -23.74 16.12 -18.04
C ARG A 119 -25.12 16.11 -18.69
N ASP A 120 -26.14 15.75 -17.95
CA ASP A 120 -27.52 15.65 -18.45
C ASP A 120 -28.07 17.04 -18.81
N ILE A 121 -27.78 18.06 -17.99
CA ILE A 121 -28.13 19.46 -18.28
C ILE A 121 -27.40 19.96 -19.53
N LEU A 122 -26.12 19.63 -19.71
CA LEU A 122 -25.34 20.03 -20.89
C LEU A 122 -25.81 19.31 -22.16
N LEU A 123 -26.17 18.03 -22.08
CA LEU A 123 -26.77 17.32 -23.20
C LEU A 123 -28.12 17.93 -23.57
N ALA A 124 -28.97 18.23 -22.60
CA ALA A 124 -30.25 18.90 -22.82
C ALA A 124 -30.08 20.30 -23.44
N GLN A 125 -29.07 21.08 -23.02
CA GLN A 125 -28.72 22.36 -23.65
C GLN A 125 -28.17 22.20 -25.07
N SER A 126 -27.31 21.21 -25.31
CA SER A 126 -26.74 20.95 -26.63
C SER A 126 -27.80 20.52 -27.65
N HIS A 127 -28.91 19.94 -27.18
CA HIS A 127 -30.02 19.50 -28.01
C HIS A 127 -31.12 20.56 -28.20
N ASN A 128 -30.93 21.78 -27.67
CA ASN A 128 -31.85 22.89 -27.91
C ASN A 128 -31.32 23.72 -29.10
N PRO A 129 -31.84 23.52 -30.34
CA PRO A 129 -31.50 24.40 -31.43
C PRO A 129 -32.01 25.79 -31.04
N GLY A 130 -31.08 26.74 -30.87
CA GLY A 130 -31.39 28.09 -30.42
C GLY A 130 -32.55 28.70 -31.22
N PRO A 131 -33.33 29.62 -30.61
CA PRO A 131 -34.51 30.19 -31.22
C PRO A 131 -34.17 30.69 -32.62
N GLN A 132 -34.76 30.05 -33.63
CA GLN A 132 -34.64 30.46 -35.02
C GLN A 132 -34.92 31.96 -35.06
N ASP A 133 -33.92 32.69 -35.55
CA ASP A 133 -33.91 34.14 -35.73
C ASP A 133 -35.23 34.56 -36.37
N ARG A 134 -36.17 35.08 -35.55
CA ARG A 134 -37.41 35.71 -36.03
C ARG A 134 -37.01 37.03 -36.67
N ARG A 135 -36.52 36.94 -37.91
CA ARG A 135 -36.30 38.09 -38.77
C ARG A 135 -37.26 38.09 -39.94
N TYR A 136 -38.12 39.11 -39.89
CA TYR A 136 -38.88 39.79 -40.94
C TYR A 136 -39.94 38.99 -41.69
#